data_AF-A0A379XIG8-F1
#
_entry.id   AF-A0A379XIG8-F1
#
_cell.length_a   1.000
_cell.length_b   1.000
_cell.length_c   1.000
_cell.angle_alpha   90.00
_cell.angle_beta   90.00
_cell.angle_gamma   90.00
#
_symmetry.space_group_name_H-M   'P 1'
#
loop_
_entity.id
_entity.type
_entity.pdbx_description
1 polymer ?
#
loop_
_entity_poly.entity_id
_entity_poly.type
_entity_poly.pdbx_seq_one_letter_code
_entity_poly.pdbx_strand_id
1 'polypeptide(L)'
;MSRLIQGNCVDIMSTFPDRAVDFILTDPPYLVGFRDRSGRSIAGDKTDEWLQPACNQMYRVLKKDSLLISFYGWNRVDRFMAAWKSAGFSVVGHLVFTKNYSSKSAYVGYRHECAYILAKGRPDLPQNPLPDVLGWKYSGNRHHPTEKPVTSLQPLIESFTHPGAIVLDPFAGSASTCVAALQAGRRYIGIELMEQYHRAGQQRLAAVQQAMQRRRPTMTGLSRRPPDELRRKREVAGGGGVADQQHVRPAHHPESAGRSLSLAASRAH
;
A
#
# COMPACT_ATOMS: atom_id res chain seq x y z
N MET A 1 1.73 16.73 9.28
CA MET A 1 2.39 17.23 8.05
C MET A 1 3.24 16.07 7.53
N SER A 2 3.23 15.79 6.22
CA SER A 2 4.02 14.67 5.67
C SER A 2 5.51 15.00 5.62
N ARG A 3 6.39 14.05 5.96
CA ARG A 3 7.84 14.27 6.06
C ARG A 3 8.64 13.02 5.69
N LEU A 4 9.79 13.21 5.05
CA LEU A 4 10.82 12.18 4.85
C LEU A 4 12.07 12.60 5.63
N ILE A 5 12.43 11.84 6.66
CA ILE A 5 13.45 12.19 7.66
C ILE A 5 14.69 11.32 7.41
N GLN A 6 15.87 11.94 7.41
CA GLN A 6 17.13 11.21 7.31
C GLN A 6 17.61 10.82 8.71
N GLY A 7 17.94 9.55 8.92
CA GLY A 7 18.58 9.07 10.14
C GLY A 7 18.19 7.65 10.54
N ASN A 8 18.62 7.24 11.73
CA ASN A 8 18.30 5.94 12.29
C ASN A 8 16.81 5.86 12.69
N CYS A 9 16.11 4.83 12.25
CA CYS A 9 14.67 4.69 12.51
C CYS A 9 14.33 4.52 13.99
N VAL A 10 15.17 3.85 14.78
CA VAL A 10 14.96 3.65 16.22
C VAL A 10 15.05 4.99 16.93
N ASP A 11 16.10 5.76 16.64
CA ASP A 11 16.34 7.07 17.26
C ASP A 11 15.25 8.06 16.87
N ILE A 12 14.90 8.15 15.58
CA ILE A 12 13.85 9.05 15.11
C ILE A 12 12.50 8.67 15.70
N MET A 13 12.11 7.39 15.66
CA MET A 13 10.83 6.97 16.24
C MET A 13 10.78 7.21 17.75
N SER A 14 11.90 7.14 18.48
CA SER A 14 11.96 7.42 19.92
C SER A 14 11.48 8.83 20.27
N THR A 15 11.59 9.78 19.33
CA THR A 15 11.12 11.16 19.49
C THR A 15 9.61 11.32 19.28
N PHE A 16 8.94 10.31 18.72
CA PHE A 16 7.50 10.36 18.47
C PHE A 16 6.73 10.02 19.75
N PRO A 17 5.55 10.63 19.99
CA PRO A 17 4.68 10.21 21.07
C PRO A 17 4.15 8.79 20.82
N ASP A 18 3.69 8.13 21.89
CA ASP A 18 3.00 6.86 21.79
C ASP A 18 1.76 6.99 20.90
N ARG A 19 1.45 5.95 20.12
CA ARG A 19 0.22 5.90 19.28
C ARG A 19 0.10 7.09 18.31
N ALA A 20 1.23 7.55 17.77
CA ALA A 20 1.31 8.67 16.84
C ALA A 20 0.80 8.39 15.41
N VAL A 21 0.88 7.13 14.94
CA VAL A 21 0.63 6.79 13.52
C VAL A 21 -0.51 5.78 13.38
N ASP A 22 -1.24 5.88 12.27
CA ASP A 22 -2.45 5.09 12.02
C ASP A 22 -2.14 3.74 11.37
N PHE A 23 -1.05 3.66 10.62
CA PHE A 23 -0.68 2.46 9.86
C PHE A 23 0.82 2.44 9.60
N ILE A 24 1.41 1.25 9.56
CA ILE A 24 2.80 1.05 9.15
C ILE A 24 2.81 0.14 7.93
N LEU A 25 3.51 0.56 6.88
CA LEU A 25 3.81 -0.27 5.71
C LEU A 25 5.30 -0.15 5.44
N THR A 26 6.03 -1.26 5.48
CA THR A 26 7.49 -1.17 5.47
C THR A 26 8.19 -2.35 4.83
N ASP A 27 9.37 -2.07 4.28
CA ASP A 27 10.27 -3.01 3.62
C ASP A 27 11.67 -2.96 4.26
N PRO A 28 11.85 -3.61 5.42
CA PRO A 28 13.12 -3.56 6.13
C PRO A 28 14.24 -4.30 5.39
N PRO A 29 15.53 -4.09 5.76
CA PRO A 29 16.62 -4.96 5.33
C PRO A 29 16.35 -6.44 5.65
N TYR A 30 16.66 -7.36 4.74
CA TYR A 30 16.29 -8.78 4.83
C TYR A 30 17.28 -9.66 5.60
N LEU A 31 18.33 -9.06 6.18
CA LEU A 31 19.39 -9.74 6.91
C LEU A 31 20.18 -10.74 6.05
N VAL A 32 20.24 -10.51 4.73
CA VAL A 32 20.85 -11.44 3.76
C VAL A 32 22.25 -11.05 3.32
N GLY A 33 22.80 -9.96 3.84
CA GLY A 33 24.11 -9.44 3.48
C GLY A 33 24.20 -9.02 2.00
N PHE A 34 23.11 -8.48 1.45
CA PHE A 34 22.98 -8.07 0.06
C PHE A 34 24.15 -7.18 -0.36
N ARG A 35 24.74 -7.53 -1.51
CA ARG A 35 25.66 -6.69 -2.25
C ARG A 35 25.13 -6.53 -3.65
N ASP A 36 25.05 -5.30 -4.13
CA ASP A 36 24.75 -5.06 -5.54
C ASP A 36 25.96 -5.38 -6.44
N ARG A 37 25.77 -5.29 -7.76
CA ARG A 37 26.82 -5.56 -8.76
C ARG A 37 27.99 -4.55 -8.69
N SER A 38 27.82 -3.43 -8.00
CA SER A 38 28.83 -2.41 -7.76
C SER A 38 29.51 -2.58 -6.38
N GLY A 39 29.19 -3.64 -5.64
CA GLY A 39 29.76 -3.94 -4.33
C GLY A 39 29.12 -3.20 -3.15
N ARG A 40 28.06 -2.40 -3.37
CA ARG A 40 27.36 -1.65 -2.31
C ARG A 40 26.52 -2.59 -1.45
N SER A 41 26.62 -2.43 -0.13
CA SER A 41 25.84 -3.19 0.86
C SER A 41 24.70 -2.37 1.46
N ILE A 42 23.64 -3.05 1.91
CA ILE A 42 22.55 -2.42 2.66
C ILE A 42 22.95 -2.34 4.16
N ALA A 43 22.84 -1.16 4.75
CA ALA A 43 23.08 -0.97 6.18
C ALA A 43 22.06 -1.75 7.02
N GLY A 44 22.51 -2.43 8.09
CA GLY A 44 21.66 -3.30 8.90
C GLY A 44 21.35 -4.66 8.26
N ASP A 45 21.83 -4.95 7.06
CA ASP A 45 21.46 -6.21 6.37
C ASP A 45 22.33 -7.42 6.76
N LYS A 46 23.24 -7.28 7.73
CA LYS A 46 24.09 -8.38 8.24
C LYS A 46 23.78 -8.78 9.69
N THR A 47 23.52 -7.78 10.54
CA THR A 47 23.20 -7.97 11.96
C THR A 47 21.74 -7.61 12.20
N ASP A 48 21.08 -8.33 13.10
CA ASP A 48 19.68 -8.16 13.49
C ASP A 48 19.49 -7.23 14.70
N GLU A 49 20.55 -6.56 15.14
CA GLU A 49 20.55 -5.67 16.31
C GLU A 49 19.54 -4.53 16.20
N TRP A 50 19.23 -4.08 14.98
CA TRP A 50 18.21 -3.06 14.74
C TRP A 50 16.78 -3.62 14.80
N LEU A 51 16.59 -4.91 14.57
CA LEU A 51 15.28 -5.51 14.31
C LEU A 51 14.38 -5.44 15.55
N GLN A 52 14.84 -5.94 16.70
CA GLN A 52 14.04 -5.92 17.91
C GLN A 52 13.74 -4.49 18.40
N PRO A 53 14.72 -3.56 18.50
CA PRO A 53 14.44 -2.17 18.88
C PRO A 53 13.50 -1.46 17.90
N ALA A 54 13.65 -1.69 16.59
CA ALA A 54 12.74 -1.12 15.60
C ALA A 54 11.32 -1.67 15.75
N CYS A 55 11.15 -2.97 15.96
CA CYS A 55 9.84 -3.58 16.23
C CYS A 55 9.19 -3.00 17.49
N ASN A 56 9.95 -2.79 18.56
CA ASN A 56 9.47 -2.18 19.79
C ASN A 56 8.98 -0.74 19.55
N GLN A 57 9.75 0.06 18.81
CA GLN A 57 9.34 1.42 18.45
C GLN A 57 8.11 1.43 17.55
N MET A 58 8.07 0.57 16.52
CA MET A 58 6.90 0.41 15.64
C MET A 58 5.64 0.06 16.44
N TYR A 59 5.74 -0.88 17.38
CA TYR A 59 4.61 -1.23 18.25
C TYR A 59 4.17 -0.04 19.11
N ARG A 60 5.11 0.69 19.72
CA ARG A 60 4.82 1.85 20.57
C ARG A 60 4.11 2.97 19.81
N VAL A 61 4.64 3.36 18.65
CA VAL A 61 4.13 4.50 17.87
C VAL A 61 2.86 4.17 17.08
N LEU A 62 2.59 2.91 16.78
CA LEU A 62 1.34 2.50 16.13
C LEU A 62 0.15 2.68 17.09
N LYS A 63 -0.96 3.21 16.59
CA LYS A 63 -2.21 3.30 17.36
C LYS A 63 -2.74 1.93 17.77
N LYS A 64 -3.56 1.92 18.83
CA LYS A 64 -4.25 0.70 19.28
C LYS A 64 -5.26 0.30 18.21
N ASP A 65 -5.47 -1.01 18.06
CA ASP A 65 -6.43 -1.58 17.11
C ASP A 65 -6.11 -1.13 15.68
N SER A 66 -4.83 -1.24 15.31
CA SER A 66 -4.28 -0.81 14.02
C SER A 66 -3.32 -1.86 13.47
N LEU A 67 -3.01 -1.73 12.17
CA LEU A 67 -2.26 -2.71 11.41
C LEU A 67 -0.86 -2.22 11.04
N LEU A 68 0.05 -3.19 10.94
CA LEU A 68 1.36 -3.07 10.33
C LEU A 68 1.44 -4.10 9.19
N ILE A 69 1.97 -3.70 8.04
CA ILE A 69 2.40 -4.62 7.00
C ILE A 69 3.91 -4.55 6.88
N SER A 70 4.56 -5.69 7.05
CA SER A 70 6.02 -5.81 6.88
C SER A 70 6.32 -6.82 5.79
N PHE A 71 7.07 -6.38 4.78
CA PHE A 71 7.88 -7.30 4.00
C PHE A 71 9.02 -7.86 4.86
N TYR A 72 9.64 -8.95 4.43
CA TYR A 72 10.67 -9.63 5.21
C TYR A 72 11.55 -10.53 4.34
N GLY A 73 12.75 -10.83 4.86
CA GLY A 73 13.61 -11.87 4.32
C GLY A 73 13.07 -13.25 4.64
N TRP A 74 12.52 -13.96 3.65
CA TRP A 74 11.89 -15.27 3.85
C TRP A 74 12.82 -16.32 4.48
N ASN A 75 14.12 -16.23 4.19
CA ASN A 75 15.16 -17.10 4.75
C ASN A 75 15.53 -16.76 6.21
N ARG A 76 14.99 -15.68 6.77
CA ARG A 76 15.22 -15.20 8.14
C ARG A 76 13.90 -14.93 8.86
N VAL A 77 12.84 -15.60 8.41
CA VAL A 77 11.48 -15.45 8.96
C VAL A 77 11.41 -15.73 10.46
N ASP A 78 12.24 -16.64 10.97
CA ASP A 78 12.40 -16.96 12.39
C ASP A 78 12.72 -15.72 13.21
N ARG A 79 13.67 -14.90 12.75
CA ARG A 79 14.10 -13.67 13.45
C ARG A 79 13.04 -12.58 13.42
N PHE A 80 12.44 -12.36 12.25
CA PHE A 80 11.34 -11.40 12.10
C PHE A 80 10.14 -11.78 12.98
N MET A 81 9.74 -13.05 12.94
CA MET A 81 8.62 -13.56 13.72
C MET A 81 8.85 -13.43 15.22
N ALA A 82 10.07 -13.76 15.69
CA ALA A 82 10.45 -13.57 17.08
C ALA A 82 10.36 -12.09 17.50
N ALA A 83 10.91 -11.18 16.68
CA ALA A 83 10.91 -9.76 16.98
C ALA A 83 9.50 -9.15 17.02
N TRP A 84 8.64 -9.48 16.05
CA TRP A 84 7.25 -9.00 16.00
C TRP A 84 6.45 -9.49 17.21
N LYS A 85 6.55 -10.78 17.54
CA LYS A 85 5.85 -11.36 18.70
C LYS A 85 6.35 -10.78 20.01
N SER A 86 7.67 -10.64 20.16
CA SER A 86 8.31 -10.04 21.34
C SER A 86 7.89 -8.58 21.54
N ALA A 87 7.71 -7.81 20.46
CA ALA A 87 7.20 -6.45 20.52
C ALA A 87 5.70 -6.37 20.87
N GLY A 88 4.95 -7.47 20.75
CA GLY A 88 3.52 -7.55 21.09
C GLY A 88 2.57 -7.61 19.89
N PHE A 89 3.05 -7.77 18.66
CA PHE A 89 2.19 -7.93 17.49
C PHE A 89 1.63 -9.35 17.37
N SER A 90 0.38 -9.44 16.91
CA SER A 90 -0.25 -10.69 16.46
C SER A 90 -0.18 -10.81 14.94
N VAL A 91 0.14 -11.99 14.42
CA VAL A 91 0.07 -12.27 12.98
C VAL A 91 -1.38 -12.56 12.60
N VAL A 92 -1.93 -11.78 11.68
CA VAL A 92 -3.35 -11.86 11.29
C VAL A 92 -3.58 -12.06 9.79
N GLY A 93 -2.51 -12.09 9.00
CA GLY A 93 -2.60 -12.38 7.57
C GLY A 93 -1.23 -12.48 6.91
N HIS A 94 -1.23 -12.98 5.68
CA HIS A 94 -0.05 -13.08 4.83
C HIS A 94 -0.42 -12.65 3.42
N LEU A 95 0.50 -11.99 2.74
CA LEU A 95 0.33 -11.50 1.38
C LEU A 95 1.44 -12.05 0.50
N VAL A 96 1.07 -12.52 -0.69
CA VAL A 96 1.98 -12.99 -1.73
C VAL A 96 1.83 -12.11 -2.95
N PHE A 97 2.92 -11.49 -3.36
CA PHE A 97 2.97 -10.65 -4.55
C PHE A 97 3.67 -11.41 -5.68
N THR A 98 2.91 -11.87 -6.69
CA THR A 98 3.43 -12.69 -7.78
C THR A 98 4.12 -11.84 -8.84
N LYS A 99 5.29 -12.29 -9.29
CA LYS A 99 6.09 -11.66 -10.34
C LYS A 99 5.99 -12.48 -11.62
N ASN A 100 5.77 -11.80 -12.74
CA ASN A 100 5.75 -12.44 -14.05
C ASN A 100 7.15 -12.85 -14.54
N TYR A 101 8.21 -12.53 -13.79
CA TYR A 101 9.60 -12.91 -14.07
C TYR A 101 10.26 -13.53 -12.83
N SER A 102 11.30 -14.33 -13.03
CA SER A 102 12.15 -14.85 -11.95
C SER A 102 13.23 -13.83 -11.61
N SER A 103 13.25 -13.33 -10.37
CA SER A 103 14.29 -12.38 -9.93
C SER A 103 15.65 -13.05 -9.79
N LYS A 104 15.64 -14.32 -9.36
CA LYS A 104 16.77 -15.23 -9.30
C LYS A 104 16.22 -16.65 -9.35
N SER A 105 17.05 -17.59 -9.80
CA SER A 105 16.75 -19.01 -9.76
C SER A 105 17.82 -19.74 -8.97
N ALA A 106 17.40 -20.71 -8.18
CA ALA A 106 18.27 -21.70 -7.55
C ALA A 106 17.54 -23.04 -7.57
N TYR A 107 17.11 -23.56 -6.42
CA TYR A 107 16.23 -24.74 -6.35
C TYR A 107 14.88 -24.51 -7.02
N VAL A 108 14.38 -23.27 -7.01
CA VAL A 108 13.18 -22.84 -7.73
C VAL A 108 13.38 -21.46 -8.36
N GLY A 109 12.51 -21.10 -9.31
CA GLY A 109 12.43 -19.74 -9.83
C GLY A 109 11.73 -18.83 -8.83
N TYR A 110 12.45 -17.86 -8.25
CA TYR A 110 11.88 -16.93 -7.28
C TYR A 110 11.02 -15.89 -7.99
N ARG A 111 9.70 -16.11 -7.96
CA ARG A 111 8.68 -15.33 -8.66
C ARG A 111 7.67 -14.70 -7.71
N HIS A 112 8.02 -14.47 -6.46
CA HIS A 112 7.15 -13.75 -5.53
C HIS A 112 7.94 -12.93 -4.52
N GLU A 113 7.25 -11.97 -3.91
CA GLU A 113 7.59 -11.36 -2.64
C GLU A 113 6.47 -11.63 -1.65
N CYS A 114 6.78 -11.58 -0.35
CA CYS A 114 5.80 -11.81 0.70
C CYS A 114 5.83 -10.70 1.73
N ALA A 115 4.68 -10.47 2.36
CA ALA A 115 4.55 -9.62 3.53
C ALA A 115 3.61 -10.25 4.56
N TYR A 116 3.84 -9.98 5.84
CA TYR A 116 2.90 -10.31 6.90
C TYR A 116 2.03 -9.11 7.24
N ILE A 117 0.76 -9.39 7.55
CA ILE A 117 -0.16 -8.45 8.19
C ILE A 117 -0.13 -8.72 9.70
N LEU A 118 0.23 -7.69 10.45
CA LEU A 118 0.45 -7.71 11.89
C LEU A 118 -0.52 -6.76 12.57
N ALA A 119 -1.13 -7.19 13.67
CA ALA A 119 -2.09 -6.40 14.42
C ALA A 119 -1.54 -5.98 15.78
N LYS A 120 -1.79 -4.72 16.16
CA LYS A 120 -1.73 -4.26 17.54
C LYS A 120 -3.16 -4.20 18.09
N GLY A 121 -3.47 -5.05 19.06
CA GLY A 121 -4.84 -5.16 19.58
C GLY A 121 -5.76 -5.93 18.63
N ARG A 122 -6.99 -5.46 18.45
CA ARG A 122 -8.04 -6.09 17.63
C ARG A 122 -8.61 -5.07 16.62
N PRO A 123 -7.88 -4.78 15.53
CA PRO A 123 -8.38 -3.90 14.47
C PRO A 123 -9.64 -4.46 13.83
N ASP A 124 -10.49 -3.56 13.32
CA ASP A 124 -11.69 -3.94 12.57
C ASP A 124 -11.32 -4.69 11.28
N LEU A 125 -12.19 -5.61 10.89
CA LEU A 125 -12.04 -6.32 9.62
C LEU A 125 -12.39 -5.40 8.45
N PRO A 126 -11.66 -5.46 7.32
CA PRO A 126 -12.01 -4.70 6.13
C PRO A 126 -13.36 -5.18 5.58
N GLN A 127 -14.22 -4.24 5.17
CA GLN A 127 -15.50 -4.58 4.52
C GLN A 127 -15.30 -5.38 3.23
N ASN A 128 -14.26 -5.03 2.47
CA ASN A 128 -13.88 -5.70 1.23
C ASN A 128 -12.43 -6.19 1.38
N PRO A 129 -12.21 -7.42 1.87
CA PRO A 129 -10.87 -7.95 2.04
C PRO A 129 -10.16 -8.07 0.69
N LEU A 130 -8.88 -7.70 0.65
CA LEU A 130 -8.02 -7.96 -0.50
C LEU A 130 -7.77 -9.46 -0.66
N PRO A 131 -7.59 -9.96 -1.89
CA PRO A 131 -7.02 -11.29 -2.07
C PRO A 131 -5.61 -11.32 -1.46
N ASP A 132 -5.27 -12.43 -0.84
CA ASP A 132 -3.95 -12.67 -0.24
C ASP A 132 -2.86 -12.91 -1.30
N VAL A 133 -3.24 -13.25 -2.53
CA VAL A 133 -2.35 -13.32 -3.69
C VAL A 133 -2.62 -12.17 -4.65
N LEU A 134 -1.62 -11.30 -4.82
CA LEU A 134 -1.69 -10.07 -5.61
C LEU A 134 -0.70 -10.11 -6.77
N GLY A 135 -1.12 -9.68 -7.97
CA GLY A 135 -0.23 -9.59 -9.13
C GLY A 135 0.66 -8.35 -9.08
N TRP A 136 1.98 -8.53 -9.22
CA TRP A 136 2.95 -7.45 -9.33
C TRP A 136 3.08 -6.98 -10.78
N LYS A 137 2.41 -5.88 -11.12
CA LYS A 137 2.56 -5.22 -12.42
C LYS A 137 3.83 -4.36 -12.41
N TYR A 138 4.90 -4.84 -13.04
CA TYR A 138 6.11 -4.04 -13.23
C TYR A 138 5.79 -2.82 -14.11
N SER A 139 5.96 -1.60 -13.58
CA SER A 139 5.60 -0.37 -14.29
C SER A 139 6.69 0.19 -15.20
N GLY A 140 7.79 -0.54 -15.45
CA GLY A 140 8.74 -0.20 -16.51
C GLY A 140 9.63 1.05 -16.28
N ASN A 141 9.72 1.61 -15.07
CA ASN A 141 10.50 2.82 -14.85
C ASN A 141 12.02 2.57 -14.97
N ARG A 142 12.63 3.22 -15.97
CA ARG A 142 14.07 3.17 -16.32
C ARG A 142 15.05 3.76 -15.29
N HIS A 143 14.59 4.28 -14.15
CA HIS A 143 15.43 5.13 -13.30
C HIS A 143 16.04 4.45 -12.07
N HIS A 144 15.48 3.36 -11.51
CA HIS A 144 16.16 2.61 -10.43
C HIS A 144 15.77 1.11 -10.40
N PRO A 145 16.72 0.16 -10.19
CA PRO A 145 16.47 -1.28 -10.32
C PRO A 145 15.67 -1.94 -9.18
N THR A 146 15.39 -1.25 -8.07
CA THR A 146 14.95 -1.88 -6.81
C THR A 146 13.72 -1.23 -6.16
N GLU A 147 12.98 -0.38 -6.85
CA GLU A 147 11.81 0.27 -6.26
C GLU A 147 10.58 -0.64 -6.28
N LYS A 148 9.93 -0.83 -5.12
CA LYS A 148 8.59 -1.44 -5.10
C LYS A 148 7.62 -0.60 -5.93
N PRO A 149 6.77 -1.21 -6.78
CA PRO A 149 5.81 -0.49 -7.59
C PRO A 149 4.74 0.07 -6.65
N VAL A 150 4.58 1.38 -6.72
CA VAL A 150 3.57 2.12 -5.96
C VAL A 150 2.18 1.54 -6.15
N THR A 151 1.89 1.02 -7.35
CA THR A 151 0.63 0.37 -7.73
C THR A 151 0.29 -0.86 -6.91
N SER A 152 1.28 -1.53 -6.30
CA SER A 152 1.04 -2.68 -5.41
C SER A 152 0.93 -2.28 -3.94
N LEU A 153 1.45 -1.12 -3.55
CA LEU A 153 1.40 -0.64 -2.16
C LEU A 153 0.15 0.20 -1.87
N GLN A 154 -0.30 0.99 -2.85
CA GLN A 154 -1.47 1.87 -2.70
C GLN A 154 -2.74 1.12 -2.28
N PRO A 155 -3.12 -0.02 -2.90
CA PRO A 155 -4.32 -0.76 -2.49
C PRO A 155 -4.27 -1.25 -1.03
N LEU A 156 -3.08 -1.58 -0.52
CA LEU A 156 -2.90 -1.98 0.87
C LEU A 156 -3.24 -0.82 1.81
N ILE A 157 -2.67 0.36 1.53
CA ILE A 157 -2.94 1.59 2.31
C ILE A 157 -4.43 1.92 2.24
N GLU A 158 -5.04 1.84 1.06
CA GLU A 158 -6.46 2.16 0.88
C GLU A 158 -7.39 1.21 1.63
N SER A 159 -7.04 -0.08 1.69
CA SER A 159 -7.86 -1.11 2.33
C SER A 159 -7.82 -1.07 3.86
N PHE A 160 -6.70 -0.61 4.44
CA PHE A 160 -6.47 -0.65 5.88
C PHE A 160 -6.44 0.73 6.56
N THR A 161 -6.73 1.81 5.83
CA THR A 161 -6.73 3.17 6.38
C THR A 161 -7.85 4.04 5.80
N HIS A 162 -8.13 5.17 6.45
CA HIS A 162 -9.00 6.21 5.93
C HIS A 162 -8.20 7.38 5.30
N PRO A 163 -8.79 8.19 4.41
CA PRO A 163 -8.16 9.42 3.92
C PRO A 163 -7.63 10.30 5.07
N GLY A 164 -6.44 10.88 4.88
CA GLY A 164 -5.77 11.70 5.90
C GLY A 164 -5.03 10.95 7.01
N ALA A 165 -5.17 9.61 7.09
CA ALA A 165 -4.39 8.76 7.99
C ALA A 165 -2.88 8.94 7.79
N ILE A 166 -2.10 8.74 8.84
CA ILE A 166 -0.64 8.81 8.83
C ILE A 166 -0.08 7.41 8.60
N VAL A 167 0.56 7.21 7.46
CA VAL A 167 1.32 6.00 7.11
C VAL A 167 2.79 6.20 7.47
N LEU A 168 3.35 5.32 8.29
CA LEU A 168 4.77 5.31 8.63
C LEU A 168 5.51 4.23 7.83
N ASP A 169 6.67 4.59 7.29
CA ASP A 169 7.67 3.66 6.77
C ASP A 169 9.04 3.94 7.42
N PRO A 170 9.50 3.12 8.37
CA PRO A 170 10.79 3.30 9.03
C PRO A 170 12.00 2.94 8.15
N PHE A 171 11.78 2.31 6.99
CA PHE A 171 12.83 1.88 6.05
C PHE A 171 12.46 2.37 4.65
N ALA A 172 12.28 3.69 4.51
CA ALA A 172 11.59 4.29 3.37
C ALA A 172 12.31 4.13 2.03
N GLY A 173 13.64 3.90 2.01
CA GLY A 173 14.42 3.80 0.77
C GLY A 173 14.21 5.01 -0.13
N SER A 174 13.89 4.77 -1.41
CA SER A 174 13.50 5.83 -2.35
C SER A 174 12.02 6.25 -2.27
N ALA A 175 11.42 6.07 -1.09
CA ALA A 175 10.12 6.57 -0.67
C ALA A 175 8.89 5.98 -1.42
N SER A 176 8.95 4.73 -1.90
CA SER A 176 7.81 4.07 -2.57
C SER A 176 6.53 4.06 -1.71
N THR A 177 6.63 3.72 -0.42
CA THR A 177 5.49 3.74 0.51
C THR A 177 4.94 5.15 0.70
N CYS A 178 5.81 6.15 0.86
CA CYS A 178 5.41 7.53 1.04
C CYS A 178 4.68 8.08 -0.21
N VAL A 179 5.16 7.73 -1.41
CA VAL A 179 4.49 8.07 -2.67
C VAL A 179 3.12 7.40 -2.75
N ALA A 180 3.01 6.12 -2.40
CA ALA A 180 1.73 5.40 -2.37
C ALA A 180 0.74 6.05 -1.39
N ALA A 181 1.19 6.40 -0.19
CA ALA A 181 0.37 7.10 0.80
C ALA A 181 -0.10 8.46 0.28
N LEU A 182 0.80 9.25 -0.32
CA LEU A 182 0.47 10.54 -0.90
C LEU A 182 -0.60 10.42 -2.00
N GLN A 183 -0.43 9.47 -2.93
CA GLN A 183 -1.38 9.23 -4.02
C GLN A 183 -2.73 8.73 -3.53
N ALA A 184 -2.74 7.94 -2.45
CA ALA A 184 -3.95 7.52 -1.76
C ALA A 184 -4.61 8.66 -0.95
N GLY A 185 -4.08 9.88 -0.92
CA GLY A 185 -4.63 10.96 -0.09
C GLY A 185 -4.41 10.76 1.41
N ARG A 186 -3.39 9.99 1.80
CA ARG A 186 -2.91 9.83 3.18
C ARG A 186 -1.71 10.73 3.42
N ARG A 187 -1.42 11.00 4.69
CA ARG A 187 -0.17 11.62 5.14
C ARG A 187 0.88 10.53 5.31
N TYR A 188 2.16 10.90 5.22
CA TYR A 188 3.25 9.95 5.39
C TYR A 188 4.33 10.46 6.33
N ILE A 189 4.99 9.53 7.01
CA ILE A 189 6.28 9.73 7.66
C ILE A 189 7.20 8.65 7.12
N GLY A 190 8.25 9.02 6.40
CA GLY A 190 9.29 8.11 5.96
C GLY A 190 10.57 8.35 6.75
N ILE A 191 11.30 7.29 7.10
CA ILE A 191 12.64 7.38 7.69
C ILE A 191 13.61 6.62 6.81
N GLU A 192 14.72 7.23 6.45
CA GLU A 192 15.76 6.61 5.62
C GLU A 192 17.14 6.93 6.18
N LEU A 193 17.97 5.90 6.34
CA LEU A 193 19.28 6.04 6.95
C LEU A 193 20.31 6.63 5.99
N MET A 194 20.31 6.20 4.73
CA MET A 194 21.33 6.57 3.75
C MET A 194 20.95 7.84 3.00
N GLU A 195 21.81 8.86 3.07
CA GLU A 195 21.58 10.17 2.43
C GLU A 195 21.23 10.06 0.94
N GLN A 196 21.89 9.17 0.21
CA GLN A 196 21.65 8.97 -1.22
C GLN A 196 20.21 8.52 -1.53
N TYR A 197 19.65 7.62 -0.71
CA TYR A 197 18.28 7.13 -0.89
C TYR A 197 17.27 8.14 -0.38
N HIS A 198 17.58 8.81 0.73
CA HIS A 198 16.79 9.91 1.25
C HIS A 198 16.64 11.03 0.21
N ARG A 199 17.74 11.47 -0.42
CA ARG A 199 17.75 12.48 -1.49
C ARG A 199 16.93 12.04 -2.70
N ALA A 200 17.10 10.79 -3.16
CA ALA A 200 16.31 10.23 -4.25
C ALA A 200 14.80 10.20 -3.90
N GLY A 201 14.45 9.80 -2.67
CA GLY A 201 13.09 9.81 -2.16
C GLY A 201 12.48 11.21 -2.11
N GLN A 202 13.23 12.22 -1.67
CA GLN A 202 12.78 13.62 -1.67
C GLN A 202 12.48 14.13 -3.08
N GLN A 203 13.38 13.88 -4.04
CA GLN A 203 13.18 14.26 -5.45
C GLN A 203 11.92 13.61 -6.03
N ARG A 204 11.74 12.30 -5.78
CA ARG A 204 10.58 11.54 -6.23
C ARG A 204 9.28 12.08 -5.65
N LEU A 205 9.24 12.35 -4.35
CA LEU A 205 8.06 12.91 -3.68
C LEU A 205 7.72 14.30 -4.21
N ALA A 206 8.71 15.18 -4.40
CA ALA A 206 8.51 16.51 -4.96
C ALA A 206 7.91 16.45 -6.38
N ALA A 207 8.44 15.59 -7.24
CA ALA A 207 7.93 15.40 -8.60
C ALA A 207 6.46 14.92 -8.60
N VAL A 208 6.10 13.96 -7.75
CA VAL A 208 4.72 13.47 -7.62
C VAL A 208 3.79 14.56 -7.09
N GLN A 209 4.21 15.32 -6.07
CA GLN A 209 3.41 16.42 -5.52
C GLN A 209 3.12 17.50 -6.58
N GLN A 210 4.13 17.91 -7.36
CA GLN A 210 3.96 18.87 -8.44
C GLN A 210 3.00 18.35 -9.51
N ALA A 211 3.13 17.08 -9.92
CA ALA A 211 2.23 16.47 -10.89
C ALA A 211 0.78 16.42 -10.39
N MET A 212 0.55 16.12 -9.11
CA MET A 212 -0.79 16.12 -8.51
C MET A 212 -1.38 17.54 -8.40
N GLN A 213 -0.56 18.56 -8.12
CA GLN A 213 -1.01 19.96 -8.08
C GLN A 213 -1.44 20.46 -9.47
N ARG A 214 -0.68 20.13 -10.52
CA ARG A 214 -1.02 20.49 -11.91
C ARG A 214 -2.31 19.84 -12.43
N ARG A 215 -2.70 18.70 -11.86
CA ARG A 215 -3.92 17.96 -12.23
C ARG A 215 -5.16 18.39 -11.45
N ARG A 216 -5.05 19.24 -10.43
CA ARG A 216 -6.22 19.81 -9.78
C ARG A 216 -6.88 20.78 -10.76
N PRO A 217 -8.14 20.57 -11.18
CA PRO A 217 -8.82 21.54 -12.01
C PRO A 217 -8.88 22.88 -11.25
N THR A 218 -8.41 23.93 -11.91
CA THR A 218 -8.55 25.30 -11.42
C THR A 218 -10.04 25.60 -11.33
N MET A 219 -10.61 25.59 -10.13
CA MET A 219 -11.94 26.17 -9.86
C MET A 219 -11.88 27.71 -9.85
N THR A 220 -11.18 28.31 -10.82
CA THR A 220 -11.19 29.74 -11.09
C THR A 220 -11.79 29.93 -12.48
N GLY A 221 -13.12 29.98 -12.52
CA GLY A 221 -13.84 30.15 -13.78
C GLY A 221 -15.34 29.90 -13.79
N LEU A 222 -16.04 29.80 -12.64
CA LEU A 222 -17.48 30.08 -12.64
C LEU A 222 -17.65 31.58 -12.35
N SER A 223 -17.60 32.38 -13.42
CA SER A 223 -18.11 33.74 -13.40
C SER A 223 -19.57 33.68 -12.91
N ARG A 224 -19.82 34.26 -11.74
CA ARG A 224 -21.16 34.56 -11.26
C ARG A 224 -21.79 35.49 -12.29
N ARG A 225 -22.64 34.95 -13.19
CA ARG A 225 -23.57 35.82 -13.91
C ARG A 225 -24.48 36.47 -12.85
N PRO A 226 -24.67 37.79 -12.88
CA PRO A 226 -25.63 38.44 -11.98
C PRO A 226 -27.05 37.92 -12.29
N PRO A 227 -27.88 37.71 -11.26
CA PRO A 227 -29.24 37.25 -11.45
C PRO A 227 -30.13 38.43 -11.82
N ASP A 228 -30.20 38.76 -13.11
CA ASP A 228 -31.27 39.62 -13.64
C ASP A 228 -31.43 39.39 -15.14
N GLU A 229 -32.06 38.26 -15.50
CA GLU A 229 -32.78 38.16 -16.77
C GLU A 229 -33.81 37.02 -16.70
N LEU A 230 -34.78 37.18 -15.79
CA LEU A 230 -35.98 36.36 -15.76
C LEU A 230 -37.23 37.25 -15.82
N ARG A 231 -37.36 38.03 -16.89
CA ARG A 231 -38.66 38.60 -17.29
C ARG A 231 -38.61 39.13 -18.72
N ARG A 232 -38.91 38.24 -19.67
CA ARG A 232 -39.72 38.45 -20.90
C ARG A 232 -39.36 37.36 -21.90
N LYS A 233 -40.20 36.32 -21.91
CA LYS A 233 -40.64 35.54 -23.09
C LYS A 233 -41.35 34.29 -22.58
N ARG A 234 -42.50 34.51 -21.94
CA ARG A 234 -43.60 33.54 -21.93
C ARG A 234 -44.74 34.21 -22.67
N GLU A 235 -44.73 34.04 -23.98
CA GLU A 235 -45.94 34.09 -24.80
C GLU A 235 -45.58 33.46 -26.15
N VAL A 236 -46.53 32.66 -26.65
CA VAL A 236 -46.58 31.95 -27.93
C VAL A 236 -46.08 30.49 -27.92
N ALA A 237 -47.05 29.62 -28.27
CA ALA A 237 -47.01 28.18 -28.60
C ALA A 237 -46.88 27.21 -27.41
N GLY A 238 -47.92 26.52 -26.91
CA GLY A 238 -49.19 26.17 -27.54
C GLY A 238 -49.02 24.99 -28.50
N GLY A 239 -49.25 23.76 -28.04
CA GLY A 239 -49.52 22.62 -28.94
C GLY A 239 -48.97 21.26 -28.51
N GLY A 240 -49.85 20.45 -27.89
CA GLY A 240 -50.08 19.05 -28.30
C GLY A 240 -49.16 17.93 -27.77
N GLY A 241 -49.78 16.85 -27.28
CA GLY A 241 -49.22 15.50 -27.35
C GLY A 241 -49.28 14.68 -26.07
N VAL A 242 -50.39 13.95 -25.88
CA VAL A 242 -50.56 12.86 -24.91
C VAL A 242 -50.16 11.53 -25.59
N ALA A 243 -49.37 10.69 -24.90
CA ALA A 243 -49.20 9.22 -25.05
C ALA A 243 -47.82 8.83 -24.48
N ASP A 244 -47.55 7.69 -23.86
CA ASP A 244 -48.33 6.58 -23.31
C ASP A 244 -47.33 5.80 -22.42
N GLN A 245 -47.79 5.23 -21.31
CA GLN A 245 -46.98 4.41 -20.41
C GLN A 245 -47.06 2.96 -20.86
N GLN A 246 -45.93 2.28 -21.11
CA GLN A 246 -45.90 0.82 -20.97
C GLN A 246 -44.62 0.28 -20.31
N HIS A 247 -44.90 -0.44 -19.23
CA HIS A 247 -44.12 -1.43 -18.50
C HIS A 247 -43.65 -2.58 -19.40
N VAL A 248 -42.40 -3.03 -19.28
CA VAL A 248 -42.05 -4.45 -19.50
C VAL A 248 -40.99 -4.88 -18.48
N ARG A 249 -41.33 -5.91 -17.69
CA ARG A 249 -40.49 -6.68 -16.76
C ARG A 249 -40.11 -8.03 -17.41
N PRO A 250 -39.20 -8.83 -16.82
CA PRO A 250 -38.16 -9.58 -17.54
C PRO A 250 -38.55 -11.01 -17.93
N ALA A 251 -37.77 -11.61 -18.82
CA ALA A 251 -37.89 -13.02 -19.20
C ALA A 251 -36.75 -13.88 -18.62
N HIS A 252 -37.14 -15.10 -18.24
CA HIS A 252 -36.44 -16.14 -17.50
C HIS A 252 -35.34 -16.90 -18.29
N HIS A 253 -34.51 -17.55 -17.47
CA HIS A 253 -33.59 -18.70 -17.66
C HIS A 253 -34.05 -19.81 -18.64
N PRO A 254 -33.12 -20.68 -19.10
CA PRO A 254 -32.92 -21.95 -18.38
C PRO A 254 -31.46 -22.38 -18.16
N GLU A 255 -31.32 -23.24 -17.15
CA GLU A 255 -30.16 -24.02 -16.72
C GLU A 255 -29.68 -25.01 -17.78
N SER A 256 -28.41 -25.41 -17.68
CA SER A 256 -27.99 -26.75 -18.09
C SER A 256 -27.02 -27.34 -17.06
N ALA A 257 -27.34 -28.58 -16.68
CA ALA A 257 -26.75 -29.34 -15.60
C ALA A 257 -25.51 -30.14 -16.05
N GLY A 258 -24.67 -30.46 -15.06
CA GLY A 258 -24.06 -31.78 -14.92
C GLY A 258 -22.65 -31.96 -15.49
N ARG A 259 -21.67 -32.11 -14.59
CA ARG A 259 -21.00 -33.41 -14.39
C ARG A 259 -20.08 -33.38 -13.17
N SER A 260 -20.47 -34.22 -12.22
CA SER A 260 -19.71 -34.72 -11.08
C SER A 260 -18.58 -35.63 -11.55
N LEU A 261 -17.39 -35.52 -10.97
CA LEU A 261 -16.39 -36.59 -10.92
C LEU A 261 -15.70 -36.59 -9.56
N SER A 262 -16.09 -37.56 -8.74
CA SER A 262 -15.36 -38.09 -7.60
C SER A 262 -14.29 -39.08 -8.07
N LEU A 263 -13.09 -39.06 -7.48
CA LEU A 263 -12.24 -40.25 -7.24
C LEU A 263 -11.15 -39.80 -6.24
N ALA A 264 -11.25 -40.19 -4.96
CA ALA A 264 -10.74 -41.42 -4.36
C ALA A 264 -9.23 -41.37 -4.02
N ALA A 265 -8.97 -41.57 -2.73
CA ALA A 265 -7.67 -41.71 -2.11
C ALA A 265 -6.93 -42.99 -2.54
N SER A 266 -5.61 -42.97 -2.47
CA SER A 266 -4.83 -44.17 -2.19
C SER A 266 -3.56 -43.83 -1.41
N ARG A 267 -3.43 -44.45 -0.24
CA ARG A 267 -2.17 -44.69 0.49
C ARG A 267 -1.56 -45.96 -0.09
N ALA A 268 -0.24 -46.00 -0.30
CA ALA A 268 0.64 -47.12 0.09
C ALA A 268 2.09 -46.83 -0.31
N HIS A 269 2.98 -47.22 0.62
CA HIS A 269 4.45 -47.22 0.62
C HIS A 269 5.20 -45.90 0.78
#